data_AF-A0A9Q5FML5-F1
#
_entry.id   AF-A0A9Q5FML5-F1
#
_cell.length_a   1.000
_cell.length_b   1.000
_cell.length_c   1.000
_cell.angle_alpha   90.00
_cell.angle_beta   90.00
_cell.angle_gamma   90.00
#
_symmetry.space_group_name_H-M   'P 1'
#
loop_
_entity.id
_entity.type
_entity.pdbx_description
1 polymer ?
#
loop_
_entity_poly.entity_id
_entity_poly.type
_entity_poly.pdbx_seq_one_letter_code
_entity_poly.pdbx_strand_id
1 'polypeptide(L)'
;MKKTTHDDPKASHPPRDDHQHDEATRSLFEALQQAPRVSLANLKPTRVHKVSATSPFAVQPDIRAIEALSHVSLMLKSAEEVSDEITVHASGIERGLVWSLVHSVEMSRSLVDALLRANGVDPEQLKAQPSR
;
A
#
# COMPACT_ATOMS: atom_id res chain seq x y z
N MET A 1 39.35 -38.93 1.08
CA MET A 1 38.99 -37.56 1.50
C MET A 1 37.46 -37.47 1.49
N LYS A 2 36.81 -37.43 2.66
CA LYS A 2 35.34 -37.23 2.74
C LYS A 2 35.10 -35.76 3.02
N LYS A 3 34.48 -35.04 2.08
CA LYS A 3 34.03 -33.66 2.29
C LYS A 3 32.87 -33.70 3.27
N THR A 4 33.08 -33.17 4.47
CA THR A 4 32.02 -32.90 5.44
C THR A 4 31.34 -31.61 5.02
N THR A 5 30.15 -31.72 4.43
CA THR A 5 29.27 -30.57 4.20
C THR A 5 28.75 -30.13 5.56
N HIS A 6 29.08 -28.91 5.96
CA HIS A 6 28.49 -28.27 7.14
C HIS A 6 27.04 -27.95 6.77
N ASP A 7 26.09 -28.68 7.35
CA ASP A 7 24.68 -28.26 7.34
C ASP A 7 24.59 -27.01 8.20
N ASP A 8 24.39 -25.85 7.57
CA ASP A 8 24.00 -24.64 8.26
C ASP A 8 22.59 -24.81 8.84
N PRO A 9 22.30 -24.31 10.06
CA PRO A 9 20.99 -24.43 10.65
C PRO A 9 19.96 -23.66 9.82
N LYS A 10 18.96 -24.39 9.29
CA LYS A 10 17.80 -23.84 8.59
C LYS A 10 17.12 -22.80 9.48
N ALA A 11 17.03 -21.56 9.01
CA ALA A 11 16.36 -20.49 9.73
C ALA A 11 14.92 -20.91 10.07
N SER A 12 14.63 -21.04 11.36
CA SER A 12 13.29 -21.31 11.86
C SER A 12 12.48 -20.03 11.80
N HIS A 13 11.73 -19.84 10.71
CA HIS A 13 10.74 -18.77 10.67
C HIS A 13 9.52 -19.20 11.49
N PRO A 14 9.06 -18.39 12.45
CA PRO A 14 7.78 -18.66 13.10
C PRO A 14 6.70 -18.75 12.01
N PRO A 15 5.78 -19.72 12.11
CA PRO A 15 4.68 -19.83 11.15
C PRO A 15 3.92 -18.50 11.14
N ARG A 16 3.77 -17.95 9.93
CA ARG A 16 2.99 -16.74 9.69
C ARG A 16 1.54 -17.07 10.05
N ASP A 17 0.94 -16.32 10.97
CA ASP A 17 -0.45 -16.54 11.37
C ASP A 17 -1.38 -15.92 10.31
N ASP A 18 -1.50 -16.63 9.18
CA ASP A 18 -2.29 -16.21 8.01
C ASP A 18 -3.79 -16.07 8.36
N HIS A 19 -4.25 -16.74 9.42
CA HIS A 19 -5.67 -16.74 9.82
C HIS A 19 -6.19 -15.36 10.24
N GLN A 20 -5.34 -14.53 10.87
CA GLN A 20 -5.76 -13.19 11.31
C GLN A 20 -6.03 -12.25 10.14
N HIS A 21 -5.22 -12.36 9.07
CA HIS A 21 -5.38 -11.53 7.87
C HIS A 21 -6.62 -11.94 7.07
N ASP A 22 -6.86 -13.25 6.96
CA ASP A 22 -8.05 -13.79 6.29
C ASP A 22 -9.34 -13.41 7.03
N GLU A 23 -9.34 -13.50 8.36
CA GLU A 23 -10.48 -13.11 9.19
C GLU A 23 -10.73 -11.59 9.09
N ALA A 24 -9.69 -10.75 9.18
CA ALA A 24 -9.82 -9.31 9.01
C ALA A 24 -10.38 -8.93 7.63
N THR A 25 -9.90 -9.59 6.57
CA THR A 25 -10.39 -9.39 5.20
C THR A 25 -11.87 -9.75 5.08
N ARG A 26 -12.28 -10.88 5.68
CA ARG A 26 -13.69 -11.30 5.70
C ARG A 26 -14.57 -10.30 6.45
N SER A 27 -14.17 -9.87 7.64
CA SER A 27 -14.92 -8.88 8.43
C SER A 27 -15.05 -7.54 7.69
N LEU A 28 -13.99 -7.09 7.02
CA LEU A 28 -14.04 -5.89 6.19
C LEU A 28 -15.03 -6.04 5.04
N PHE A 29 -15.01 -7.19 4.34
CA PHE A 29 -15.93 -7.45 3.25
C PHE A 29 -17.41 -7.46 3.70
N GLU A 30 -17.72 -8.09 4.83
CA GLU A 30 -19.06 -8.08 5.41
C GLU A 30 -19.52 -6.68 5.79
N ALA A 31 -18.63 -5.89 6.43
CA ALA A 31 -18.92 -4.50 6.78
C ALA A 31 -19.18 -3.64 5.53
N LEU A 32 -18.39 -3.83 4.47
CA LEU A 32 -18.54 -3.09 3.22
C LEU A 32 -19.87 -3.40 2.52
N GLN A 33 -20.39 -4.63 2.61
CA GLN A 33 -21.70 -4.97 2.05
C GLN A 33 -22.86 -4.28 2.77
N GLN A 34 -22.71 -3.98 4.06
CA GLN A 34 -23.75 -3.34 4.87
C GLN A 34 -23.58 -1.82 4.97
N ALA A 35 -22.42 -1.28 4.58
CA ALA A 35 -22.11 0.13 4.73
C ALA A 35 -22.93 1.02 3.78
N PRO A 36 -23.53 2.12 4.29
CA PRO A 36 -24.17 3.10 3.43
C PRO A 36 -23.11 3.82 2.57
N ARG A 37 -23.52 4.27 1.38
CA ARG A 37 -22.64 5.04 0.49
C ARG A 37 -22.29 6.39 1.15
N VAL A 38 -21.00 6.66 1.33
CA VAL A 38 -20.49 7.91 1.91
C VAL A 38 -19.75 8.71 0.82
N SER A 39 -20.07 10.00 0.71
CA SER A 39 -19.33 10.93 -0.15
C SER A 39 -18.04 11.37 0.53
N LEU A 40 -16.93 11.46 -0.22
CA LEU A 40 -15.66 11.98 0.31
C LEU A 40 -15.77 13.44 0.77
N ALA A 41 -16.72 14.20 0.19
CA ALA A 41 -16.98 15.59 0.59
C ALA A 41 -17.44 15.71 2.05
N ASN A 42 -17.98 14.63 2.64
CA ASN A 42 -18.45 14.61 4.03
C ASN A 42 -17.39 14.09 5.00
N LEU A 43 -16.22 13.64 4.51
CA LEU A 43 -15.14 13.19 5.38
C LEU A 43 -14.47 14.37 6.06
N LYS A 44 -14.11 14.17 7.34
CA LYS A 44 -13.35 15.15 8.10
C LYS A 44 -11.95 15.29 7.48
N PRO A 45 -11.37 16.51 7.47
CA PRO A 45 -10.00 16.72 7.04
C PRO A 45 -8.97 15.92 7.84
N THR A 46 -7.74 15.85 7.34
CA THR A 46 -6.62 15.24 8.06
C THR A 46 -6.41 15.90 9.42
N ARG A 47 -6.02 15.09 10.40
CA ARG A 47 -5.58 15.57 11.70
C ARG A 47 -4.07 15.52 11.77
N VAL A 48 -3.48 16.46 12.49
CA VAL A 48 -2.04 16.44 12.75
C VAL A 48 -1.68 15.18 13.53
N HIS A 49 -0.69 14.45 13.03
CA HIS A 49 -0.12 13.29 13.71
C HIS A 49 1.32 13.03 13.25
N LYS A 50 2.15 12.47 14.12
CA LYS A 50 3.53 12.08 13.78
C LYS A 50 3.50 10.80 12.94
N VAL A 51 4.30 10.73 11.89
CA VAL A 51 4.33 9.52 11.03
C VAL A 51 4.85 8.29 11.80
N SER A 52 5.79 8.50 12.72
CA SER A 52 6.25 7.48 13.68
C SER A 52 6.82 8.17 14.92
N ALA A 53 7.11 7.40 15.98
CA ALA A 53 7.70 7.92 17.21
C ALA A 53 9.03 8.67 16.98
N THR A 54 9.80 8.25 15.96
CA THR A 54 11.13 8.79 15.63
C THR A 54 11.15 9.64 14.36
N SER A 55 10.03 9.73 13.63
CA SER A 55 9.97 10.48 12.39
C SER A 55 10.06 11.99 12.66
N PRO A 56 10.93 12.73 11.94
CA PRO A 56 10.90 14.18 11.97
C PRO A 56 9.70 14.76 11.21
N PHE A 57 8.94 13.92 10.48
CA PHE A 57 7.81 14.32 9.65
C PHE A 57 6.47 14.11 10.37
N ALA A 58 5.53 15.02 10.13
CA ALA A 58 4.16 14.95 10.60
C ALA A 58 3.17 15.15 9.44
N VAL A 59 2.00 14.54 9.55
CA VAL A 59 0.88 14.80 8.64
C VAL A 59 0.37 16.21 8.91
N GLN A 60 0.28 17.02 7.86
CA GLN A 60 -0.29 18.36 7.93
C GLN A 60 -1.80 18.27 8.20
N PRO A 61 -2.34 19.08 9.15
CA PRO A 61 -3.77 19.11 9.40
C PRO A 61 -4.53 19.79 8.26
N ASP A 62 -5.85 19.60 8.26
CA ASP A 62 -6.81 20.34 7.43
C ASP A 62 -6.70 20.11 5.91
N ILE A 63 -6.00 19.05 5.49
CA ILE A 63 -6.04 18.58 4.10
C ILE A 63 -7.36 17.83 3.91
N ARG A 64 -8.15 18.19 2.89
CA ARG A 64 -9.41 17.47 2.63
C ARG A 64 -9.11 16.06 2.13
N ALA A 65 -10.05 15.15 2.38
CA ALA A 65 -9.85 13.74 2.07
C ALA A 65 -9.52 13.50 0.58
N ILE A 66 -10.10 14.30 -0.32
CA ILE A 66 -9.86 14.14 -1.76
C ILE A 66 -8.44 14.53 -2.19
N GLU A 67 -7.86 15.61 -1.63
CA GLU A 67 -6.45 15.95 -1.87
C GLU A 67 -5.52 14.92 -1.25
N ALA A 68 -5.81 14.47 -0.03
CA ALA A 68 -5.01 13.45 0.65
C ALA A 68 -4.99 12.14 -0.16
N LEU A 69 -6.14 11.68 -0.66
CA LEU A 69 -6.24 10.49 -1.51
C LEU A 69 -5.56 10.68 -2.86
N SER A 70 -5.60 11.89 -3.43
CA SER A 70 -4.86 12.20 -4.67
C SER A 70 -3.35 12.04 -4.46
N HIS A 71 -2.83 12.52 -3.33
CA HIS A 71 -1.43 12.32 -2.96
C HIS A 71 -1.09 10.85 -2.72
N VAL A 72 -1.98 10.10 -2.04
CA VAL A 72 -1.80 8.65 -1.82
C VAL A 72 -1.76 7.89 -3.14
N SER A 73 -2.63 8.20 -4.11
CA SER A 73 -2.60 7.58 -5.45
C SER A 73 -1.24 7.79 -6.12
N LEU A 74 -0.68 9.01 -6.06
CA LEU A 74 0.64 9.30 -6.61
C LEU A 74 1.77 8.55 -5.90
N MET A 75 1.71 8.44 -4.57
CA MET A 75 2.67 7.66 -3.79
C MET A 75 2.61 6.17 -4.13
N LEU A 76 1.40 5.61 -4.29
CA LEU A 76 1.20 4.22 -4.68
C LEU A 76 1.69 3.98 -6.12
N LYS A 77 1.46 4.91 -7.05
CA LYS A 77 2.03 4.85 -8.40
C LYS A 77 3.57 4.78 -8.36
N SER A 78 4.18 5.65 -7.56
CA SER A 78 5.63 5.67 -7.39
C SER A 78 6.14 4.34 -6.79
N ALA A 79 5.37 3.75 -5.85
CA ALA A 79 5.70 2.46 -5.26
C ALA A 79 5.58 1.30 -6.27
N GLU A 80 4.58 1.31 -7.17
CA GLU A 80 4.48 0.36 -8.29
C GLU A 80 5.73 0.44 -9.17
N GLU A 81 6.09 1.65 -9.62
CA GLU A 81 7.23 1.86 -10.52
C GLU A 81 8.56 1.41 -9.90
N VAL A 82 8.78 1.71 -8.61
CA VAL A 82 9.96 1.24 -7.87
C VAL A 82 9.93 -0.29 -7.72
N SER A 83 8.77 -0.87 -7.47
CA SER A 83 8.65 -2.32 -7.28
C SER A 83 8.80 -3.11 -8.58
N ASP A 84 8.37 -2.55 -9.72
CA ASP A 84 8.62 -3.10 -11.05
C ASP A 84 10.13 -3.14 -11.34
N GLU A 85 10.84 -2.04 -11.07
CA GLU A 85 12.30 -1.96 -11.21
C GLU A 85 13.02 -3.01 -10.34
N ILE A 86 12.58 -3.18 -9.09
CA ILE A 86 13.11 -4.23 -8.20
C ILE A 86 12.84 -5.62 -8.79
N THR A 87 11.63 -5.86 -9.33
CA THR A 87 11.24 -7.17 -9.89
C THR A 87 12.12 -7.59 -11.06
N VAL A 88 12.56 -6.64 -11.89
CA VAL A 88 13.51 -6.87 -13.00
C VAL A 88 14.85 -7.43 -12.49
N HIS A 89 15.30 -6.96 -11.33
CA HIS A 89 16.61 -7.30 -10.76
C HIS A 89 16.56 -8.44 -9.73
N ALA A 90 15.40 -8.71 -9.14
CA ALA A 90 15.20 -9.76 -8.15
C ALA A 90 15.30 -11.16 -8.78
N SER A 91 15.75 -12.16 -8.02
CA SER A 91 15.77 -13.57 -8.42
C SER A 91 15.05 -14.46 -7.38
N GLY A 92 15.11 -15.79 -7.49
CA GLY A 92 14.71 -16.69 -6.41
C GLY A 92 13.41 -16.37 -5.63
N ILE A 93 13.52 -16.36 -4.30
CA ILE A 93 12.42 -16.11 -3.36
C ILE A 93 12.08 -14.61 -3.32
N GLU A 94 13.08 -13.74 -3.41
CA GLU A 94 12.92 -12.29 -3.38
C GLU A 94 12.00 -11.80 -4.51
N ARG A 95 12.04 -12.41 -5.70
CA ARG A 95 11.10 -12.10 -6.78
C ARG A 95 9.65 -12.44 -6.41
N GLY A 96 9.42 -13.59 -5.77
CA GLY A 96 8.08 -13.97 -5.31
C GLY A 96 7.53 -13.03 -4.23
N LEU A 97 8.40 -12.59 -3.31
CA LEU A 97 8.05 -11.62 -2.27
C LEU A 97 7.73 -10.24 -2.84
N VAL A 98 8.55 -9.74 -3.78
CA VAL A 98 8.32 -8.46 -4.44
C VAL A 98 7.07 -8.52 -5.30
N TRP A 99 6.81 -9.62 -6.01
CA TRP A 99 5.58 -9.80 -6.78
C TRP A 99 4.32 -9.73 -5.90
N SER A 100 4.34 -10.39 -4.73
CA SER A 100 3.25 -10.28 -3.75
C SER A 100 3.07 -8.85 -3.21
N LEU A 101 4.16 -8.09 -3.08
CA LEU A 101 4.11 -6.69 -2.66
C LEU A 101 3.52 -5.80 -3.77
N VAL A 102 4.01 -5.93 -5.01
CA VAL A 102 3.49 -5.22 -6.20
C VAL A 102 1.98 -5.40 -6.28
N HIS A 103 1.51 -6.65 -6.22
CA HIS A 103 0.09 -6.95 -6.31
C HIS A 103 -0.74 -6.21 -5.23
N SER A 104 -0.23 -6.16 -3.99
CA SER A 104 -0.90 -5.45 -2.89
C SER A 104 -0.97 -3.93 -3.11
N VAL A 105 0.10 -3.35 -3.69
CA VAL A 105 0.16 -1.93 -4.04
C VAL A 105 -0.81 -1.61 -5.19
N GLU A 106 -0.81 -2.41 -6.25
CA GLU A 106 -1.71 -2.24 -7.41
C GLU A 106 -3.19 -2.28 -6.99
N MET A 107 -3.55 -3.24 -6.13
CA MET A 107 -4.90 -3.35 -5.59
C MET A 107 -5.28 -2.14 -4.74
N SER A 108 -4.36 -1.66 -3.91
CA SER A 108 -4.55 -0.46 -3.09
C SER A 108 -4.74 0.79 -3.96
N ARG A 109 -3.91 0.96 -5.00
CA ARG A 109 -4.02 2.10 -5.92
C ARG A 109 -5.33 2.05 -6.68
N SER A 110 -5.71 0.89 -7.19
CA SER A 110 -6.98 0.69 -7.91
C SER A 110 -8.19 1.11 -7.07
N LEU A 111 -8.19 0.78 -5.78
CA LEU A 111 -9.25 1.21 -4.85
C LEU A 111 -9.28 2.73 -4.66
N VAL A 112 -8.12 3.34 -4.44
CA VAL A 112 -8.00 4.81 -4.28
C VAL A 112 -8.43 5.52 -5.56
N ASP A 113 -7.99 5.04 -6.72
CA ASP A 113 -8.33 5.59 -8.03
C ASP A 113 -9.82 5.49 -8.32
N ALA A 114 -10.46 4.37 -7.98
CA ALA A 114 -11.91 4.21 -8.09
C ALA A 114 -12.67 5.24 -7.21
N LEU A 115 -12.19 5.49 -5.99
CA LEU A 115 -12.76 6.51 -5.11
C LEU A 115 -12.60 7.92 -5.66
N LEU A 116 -11.42 8.26 -6.20
CA LEU A 116 -11.15 9.57 -6.81
C LEU A 116 -12.04 9.81 -8.04
N ARG A 117 -12.15 8.80 -8.93
CA ARG A 117 -13.01 8.87 -10.13
C ARG A 117 -14.49 9.09 -9.76
N ALA A 118 -14.98 8.38 -8.73
CA ALA A 118 -16.34 8.56 -8.23
C ALA A 118 -16.61 9.97 -7.67
N ASN A 119 -15.56 10.72 -7.33
CA ASN A 119 -15.64 12.09 -6.81
C ASN A 119 -15.11 13.14 -7.82
N GLY A 120 -15.04 12.79 -9.11
CA GLY A 120 -14.74 13.74 -10.19
C GLY A 120 -13.25 14.08 -10.37
N VAL A 121 -12.35 13.32 -9.74
CA VAL A 121 -10.90 13.45 -9.94
C VAL A 121 -10.43 12.30 -10.83
N ASP A 122 -9.73 12.62 -11.91
CA ASP A 122 -9.08 11.62 -12.77
C ASP A 122 -7.62 11.40 -12.33
N PRO A 123 -7.28 10.25 -11.73
CA PRO A 123 -5.93 10.01 -11.21
C PRO A 123 -4.83 10.06 -12.28
N GLU A 124 -5.17 9.76 -13.54
CA GLU A 124 -4.20 9.81 -14.64
C GLU A 124 -3.78 11.23 -15.00
N GLN A 125 -4.58 12.24 -14.62
CA GLN A 125 -4.27 13.66 -14.81
C GLN A 125 -3.47 14.26 -13.65
N LEU A 126 -3.28 13.51 -12.55
CA LEU A 126 -2.45 13.92 -11.41
C LEU A 126 -0.95 13.83 -11.71
N LYS A 127 -0.55 13.34 -12.90
CA LYS A 127 0.85 13.22 -13.31
C LYS A 127 1.54 14.57 -13.19
N ALA A 128 2.65 14.54 -12.45
CA ALA A 128 3.40 15.68 -11.96
C ALA A 128 3.43 16.86 -12.94
N GLN A 129 2.90 17.98 -12.47
CA GLN A 129 3.20 19.28 -13.06
C GLN A 129 4.73 19.41 -13.11
N PRO A 130 5.34 19.65 -14.29
CA PRO A 130 6.79 19.77 -14.39
C PRO A 130 7.23 20.85 -13.42
N SER A 131 8.16 20.50 -12.52
CA SER A 131 8.74 21.42 -11.54
C SER A 131 9.16 22.70 -12.26
N ARG A 132 8.57 23.83 -11.89
CA ARG A 132 9.03 25.16 -12.31
C ARG A 132 10.35 25.49 -11.66
#